data_AF-A0A350UKF5-F1
#
_entry.id   AF-A0A350UKF5-F1
#
_cell.length_a   1.000
_cell.length_b   1.000
_cell.length_c   1.000
_cell.angle_alpha   90.00
_cell.angle_beta   90.00
_cell.angle_gamma   90.00
#
_symmetry.space_group_name_H-M   'P 1'
#
loop_
_entity.id
_entity.type
_entity.pdbx_description
1 polymer ?
#
loop_
_entity_poly.entity_id
_entity_poly.type
_entity_poly.pdbx_seq_one_letter_code
_entity_poly.pdbx_strand_id
1 'polypeptide(L)' 'TAAASRVVVVDNGSTDDSVEVSRSAGAEVLEWPDNRGFAAAVNAGARTCDEEWLLILNNDAEL' A
#
# COMPACT_ATOMS: atom_id res chain seq x y z
N THR A 1 11.35 11.63 -15.13
CA THR A 1 11.25 10.56 -14.10
C THR A 1 10.08 9.69 -14.49
N ALA A 2 10.22 8.36 -14.40
CA ALA A 2 9.08 7.46 -14.58
C ALA A 2 8.20 7.54 -13.32
N ALA A 3 6.93 7.89 -13.48
CA ALA A 3 5.96 7.79 -12.40
C ALA A 3 5.58 6.31 -12.21
N ALA A 4 5.22 5.91 -10.99
CA ALA A 4 4.63 4.59 -10.77
C ALA A 4 3.36 4.46 -11.61
N SER A 5 3.25 3.40 -12.41
CA SER A 5 2.07 3.17 -13.25
C SER A 5 0.84 2.78 -12.42
N ARG A 6 1.07 2.25 -11.21
CA ARG A 6 0.06 1.79 -10.27
C ARG A 6 0.58 1.93 -8.84
N VAL A 7 -0.32 2.28 -7.91
CA VAL A 7 -0.02 2.41 -6.48
C VAL A 7 -1.01 1.57 -5.69
N VAL A 8 -0.50 0.60 -4.94
CA VAL A 8 -1.29 -0.26 -4.05
C VAL A 8 -0.89 0.06 -2.60
N VAL A 9 -1.87 0.41 -1.78
CA VAL A 9 -1.72 0.54 -0.33
C VAL A 9 -2.39 -0.66 0.31
N VAL A 10 -1.66 -1.37 1.17
CA VAL A 10 -2.25 -2.39 2.03
C VAL A 10 -2.50 -1.75 3.38
N ASP A 11 -3.75 -1.44 3.67
CA ASP A 11 -4.13 -0.98 5.00
C ASP A 11 -4.12 -2.18 5.96
N ASN A 12 -3.26 -2.07 6.97
CA ASN A 12 -2.92 -3.15 7.88
C ASN A 12 -3.65 -2.97 9.23
N GLY A 13 -4.95 -2.64 9.17
CA GLY A 13 -5.82 -2.43 10.32
C GLY A 13 -5.78 -1.02 10.90
N SER A 14 -5.81 0.01 10.07
CA SER A 14 -5.88 1.40 10.57
C SER A 14 -7.25 1.70 11.20
N THR A 15 -7.26 2.62 12.17
CA THR A 15 -8.47 3.07 12.87
C THR A 15 -8.75 4.57 12.68
N ASP A 16 -7.98 5.21 11.80
CA ASP A 16 -8.10 6.62 11.42
C ASP A 16 -8.55 6.74 9.96
N ASP A 17 -8.29 7.90 9.33
CA ASP A 17 -8.67 8.19 7.95
C ASP A 17 -7.65 7.69 6.90
N SER A 18 -6.65 6.88 7.28
CA SER A 18 -5.59 6.41 6.38
C SER A 18 -6.11 5.76 5.09
N VAL A 19 -7.18 4.98 5.20
CA VAL A 19 -7.83 4.33 4.05
C VAL A 19 -8.47 5.36 3.11
N GLU A 20 -9.19 6.33 3.66
CA GLU A 20 -9.87 7.37 2.88
C GLU A 20 -8.83 8.28 2.20
N VAL A 21 -7.81 8.72 2.94
CA VAL A 21 -6.69 9.51 2.42
C VAL A 21 -6.00 8.77 1.28
N SER A 22 -5.68 7.49 1.45
CA SER A 22 -5.01 6.68 0.41
C SER A 22 -5.85 6.57 -0.86
N ARG A 23 -7.16 6.30 -0.74
CA ARG A 23 -8.08 6.26 -1.88
C ARG A 23 -8.18 7.62 -2.57
N SER A 24 -8.25 8.70 -1.80
CA SER A 24 -8.33 10.08 -2.33
C SER A 24 -7.06 10.49 -3.11
N ALA A 25 -5.91 9.93 -2.73
CA ALA A 25 -4.64 10.10 -3.43
C ALA A 25 -4.52 9.23 -4.71
N GLY A 26 -5.55 8.42 -5.02
CA GLY A 26 -5.60 7.58 -6.22
C GLY A 26 -4.99 6.20 -6.05
N ALA A 27 -4.68 5.76 -4.83
CA ALA A 27 -4.20 4.41 -4.58
C ALA A 27 -5.35 3.38 -4.58
N GLU A 28 -5.04 2.18 -5.06
CA GLU A 28 -5.85 1.00 -4.78
C GLU A 28 -5.58 0.55 -3.35
N VAL A 29 -6.64 0.35 -2.54
CA VAL A 29 -6.47 -0.01 -1.12
C VAL A 29 -6.96 -1.42 -0.85
N LEU A 30 -6.05 -2.29 -0.42
CA LEU A 30 -6.36 -3.59 0.16
C LEU A 30 -6.50 -3.42 1.68
N GLU A 31 -7.75 -3.40 2.15
CA GLU A 31 -8.08 -3.11 3.55
C GLU A 31 -8.22 -4.39 4.37
N TRP A 32 -7.50 -4.46 5.50
CA TRP A 32 -7.60 -5.55 6.46
C TRP A 32 -8.21 -5.08 7.78
N PRO A 33 -9.00 -5.93 8.45
CA PRO A 33 -9.62 -5.58 9.72
C PRO A 33 -8.64 -5.55 10.91
N ASP A 34 -7.42 -6.04 10.72
CA ASP A 34 -6.43 -6.26 11.77
C ASP A 34 -5.00 -6.19 11.23
N ASN A 35 -4.06 -5.81 12.10
CA ASN A 35 -2.64 -5.75 11.76
C ASN A 35 -2.02 -7.15 11.76
N ARG A 36 -1.60 -7.60 10.57
CA ARG A 36 -1.00 -8.94 10.34
C ARG A 36 0.52 -8.88 10.16
N GLY A 37 1.12 -7.73 10.42
CA GLY A 37 2.55 -7.46 10.31
C GLY A 37 3.02 -7.04 8.91
N PHE A 38 4.17 -6.36 8.88
CA PHE A 38 4.75 -5.75 7.68
C PHE A 38 4.93 -6.72 6.50
N ALA A 39 5.60 -7.86 6.74
CA ALA A 39 5.88 -8.82 5.67
C ALA A 39 4.59 -9.42 5.08
N ALA A 40 3.56 -9.63 5.90
CA ALA A 40 2.27 -10.12 5.41
C ALA A 40 1.63 -9.10 4.47
N ALA A 41 1.61 -7.82 4.86
CA ALA A 41 1.07 -6.72 4.07
C ALA A 41 1.81 -6.55 2.73
N VAL A 42 3.15 -6.46 2.78
CA VAL A 42 3.99 -6.37 1.56
C VAL A 42 3.72 -7.52 0.61
N ASN A 43 3.73 -8.76 1.13
CA ASN A 43 3.50 -9.95 0.31
C ASN A 43 2.08 -9.99 -0.28
N ALA A 44 1.08 -9.45 0.43
CA ALA A 44 -0.28 -9.37 -0.07
C ALA A 44 -0.40 -8.36 -1.21
N GLY A 45 0.18 -7.16 -1.06
CA GLY A 45 0.22 -6.16 -2.12
C GLY A 45 0.97 -6.68 -3.36
N ALA A 46 2.17 -7.24 -3.16
CA ALA A 46 2.98 -7.78 -4.27
C ALA A 46 2.24 -8.87 -5.09
N ARG A 47 1.42 -9.70 -4.45
CA ARG A 47 0.60 -10.71 -5.15
C ARG A 47 -0.52 -10.14 -6.01
N THR A 48 -0.86 -8.86 -5.85
CA THR A 48 -1.84 -8.17 -6.69
C THR A 48 -1.20 -7.46 -7.88
N CYS A 49 0.12 -7.46 -7.96
CA CYS A 49 0.90 -6.73 -8.96
C CYS A 49 1.55 -7.73 -9.94
N ASP A 50 1.53 -7.38 -11.22
CA ASP A 50 2.12 -8.16 -12.31
C ASP A 50 3.25 -7.37 -13.03
N GLU A 51 3.58 -6.18 -12.53
CA GLU A 51 4.60 -5.30 -13.07
C GLU A 51 6.02 -5.88 -12.88
N GLU A 52 6.92 -5.57 -13.82
CA GLU A 52 8.31 -6.07 -13.81
C GLU A 52 9.08 -5.62 -12.56
N TRP A 53 8.75 -4.43 -12.04
CA TRP A 53 9.43 -3.81 -10.91
C TRP A 53 8.43 -3.41 -9.82
N LEU A 54 8.76 -3.74 -8.58
CA LEU A 54 8.01 -3.33 -7.40
C LEU A 54 8.89 -2.43 -6.53
N LEU A 55 8.35 -1.27 -6.15
CA LEU A 55 8.91 -0.41 -5.10
C LEU A 55 8.10 -0.64 -3.83
N ILE A 56 8.77 -1.06 -2.76
CA ILE A 56 8.18 -1.13 -1.43
C ILE A 56 8.54 0.17 -0.70
N LEU A 57 7.54 0.92 -0.28
CA LEU A 57 7.70 2.20 0.39
C LEU A 57 6.74 2.29 1.58
N ASN A 58 7.27 2.54 2.77
CA ASN A 58 6.42 2.85 3.93
C ASN A 58 5.89 4.28 3.83
N ASN A 59 4.72 4.51 4.40
CA ASN A 59 4.05 5.81 4.42
C ASN A 59 4.71 6.85 5.34
N ASP A 60 5.70 6.45 6.14
CA ASP A 60 6.47 7.29 7.07
C ASP A 60 7.91 7.53 6.61
N ALA A 61 8.24 7.21 5.35
CA ALA A 61 9.56 7.48 4.81
C ALA A 61 9.81 9.00 4.65
N GLU A 62 10.94 9.48 5.17
CA GLU A 62 11.40 10.88 5.08
C GLU A 62 12.77 10.98 4.37
N LEU A 63 13.15 12.20 3.95
CA LEU A 63 14.40 12.50 3.23
C LEU A 63 15.54 12.90 4.18
#